data_AF-A0A418TC56-F1
#
_entry.id   AF-A0A418TC56-F1
#
_cell.length_a   1.000
_cell.length_b   1.000
_cell.length_c   1.000
_cell.angle_alpha   90.00
_cell.angle_beta   90.00
_cell.angle_gamma   90.00
#
_symmetry.space_group_name_H-M   'P 1'
#
loop_
_entity.id
_entity.type
_entity.pdbx_description
1 polymer ?
#
loop_
_entity_poly.entity_id
_entity_poly.type
_entity_poly.pdbx_seq_one_letter_code
_entity_poly.pdbx_strand_id
1 'polypeptide(L)' 'MASCLNELTDQQLLNVLKAARELELDAAFIRLIESELVRRDINTNP' A
#
# COMPACT_ATOMS: atom_id res chain seq x y z
N MET A 1 1.07 -6.45 -17.81
CA MET A 1 1.77 -6.97 -16.62
C MET A 1 0.95 -6.51 -15.42
N ALA A 2 0.15 -7.39 -14.83
CA ALA A 2 -0.69 -7.03 -13.69
C ALA A 2 0.22 -6.86 -12.45
N SER A 3 0.20 -5.70 -11.82
CA SER A 3 0.86 -5.49 -10.53
C SER A 3 0.12 -6.31 -9.49
N CYS A 4 0.80 -7.16 -8.72
CA CYS A 4 0.16 -8.00 -7.68
C CYS A 4 -0.64 -7.18 -6.66
N LEU A 5 -0.34 -5.88 -6.53
CA LEU A 5 -1.12 -4.96 -5.71
C LEU A 5 -2.54 -4.72 -6.24
N ASN A 6 -2.79 -4.87 -7.54
CA ASN A 6 -4.12 -4.70 -8.13
C ASN A 6 -5.12 -5.76 -7.63
N GLU A 7 -4.63 -6.90 -7.15
CA GLU A 7 -5.45 -8.01 -6.68
C GLU A 7 -5.83 -7.88 -5.19
N LEU A 8 -5.14 -7.00 -4.45
CA LEU A 8 -5.46 -6.73 -3.06
C LEU A 8 -6.71 -5.85 -2.96
N THR A 9 -7.56 -6.13 -1.98
CA THR A 9 -8.62 -5.20 -1.58
C THR A 9 -8.04 -3.97 -0.89
N ASP A 10 -8.82 -2.90 -0.82
CA ASP A 10 -8.40 -1.64 -0.20
C ASP A 10 -7.97 -1.85 1.26
N GLN A 11 -8.72 -2.67 2.01
CA GLN A 11 -8.38 -3.02 3.39
C GLN A 11 -7.07 -3.81 3.49
N GLN A 12 -6.80 -4.72 2.54
CA GLN A 12 -5.55 -5.47 2.51
C GLN A 12 -4.37 -4.54 2.20
N LEU A 13 -4.52 -3.61 1.26
CA LEU A 13 -3.50 -2.60 0.95
C LEU A 13 -3.16 -1.73 2.17
N LEU A 14 -4.17 -1.28 2.92
CA LEU A 14 -3.98 -0.54 4.16
C LEU A 14 -3.25 -1.36 5.23
N ASN A 15 -3.62 -2.64 5.40
CA ASN A 15 -2.97 -3.53 6.35
C ASN A 15 -1.50 -3.78 5.98
N VAL A 16 -1.20 -3.96 4.70
CA VAL A 16 0.17 -4.13 4.21
C VAL A 16 0.97 -2.85 4.42
N LEU A 17 0.40 -1.67 4.15
CA LEU A 17 1.07 -0.39 4.42
C LEU A 17 1.43 -0.26 5.91
N LYS A 18 0.47 -0.58 6.79
CA LYS A 18 0.67 -0.52 8.25
C LYS A 18 1.79 -1.48 8.69
N ALA A 19 1.72 -2.74 8.27
CA ALA A 19 2.74 -3.73 8.61
C ALA A 19 4.12 -3.36 8.05
N ALA A 20 4.18 -2.82 6.82
CA ALA A 20 5.44 -2.39 6.21
C ALA A 20 6.10 -1.24 6.97
N ARG A 21 5.31 -0.31 7.51
CA ARG A 21 5.80 0.78 8.37
C ARG A 21 6.25 0.26 9.74
N GLU A 22 5.47 -0.61 10.38
CA GLU A 22 5.80 -1.19 11.70
C GLU A 22 7.08 -2.05 11.66
N LEU A 23 7.32 -2.74 10.55
CA LEU A 23 8.52 -3.56 10.34
C LEU A 23 9.70 -2.79 9.76
N GLU A 24 9.57 -1.47 9.58
CA GLU A 24 10.60 -0.61 8.98
C GLU A 24 11.14 -1.17 7.65
N LEU A 25 10.23 -1.66 6.80
CA LEU A 25 10.61 -2.19 5.49
C LEU A 25 11.16 -1.10 4.56
N ASP A 26 11.78 -1.53 3.46
CA ASP A 26 12.39 -0.65 2.48
C ASP A 26 11.45 0.49 2.02
N ALA A 27 11.98 1.72 2.00
CA ALA A 27 11.20 2.92 1.69
C ALA A 27 10.69 2.97 0.24
N ALA A 28 11.32 2.26 -0.71
CA ALA A 28 10.79 2.13 -2.07
C ALA A 28 9.57 1.20 -2.10
N PHE A 29 9.57 0.13 -1.29
CA PHE A 29 8.40 -0.75 -1.14
C PHE A 29 7.21 -0.02 -0.53
N ILE A 30 7.42 0.75 0.54
CA ILE A 30 6.36 1.56 1.15
C ILE A 30 5.76 2.55 0.14
N ARG A 31 6.61 3.26 -0.62
CA ARG A 31 6.17 4.21 -1.65
C ARG A 31 5.36 3.56 -2.78
N LEU A 32 5.66 2.31 -3.12
CA LEU A 32 4.93 1.56 -4.13
C LEU A 32 3.49 1.26 -3.66
N ILE A 33 3.30 0.94 -2.37
CA ILE A 33 1.97 0.73 -1.77
C ILE A 33 1.21 2.06 -1.68
N GLU A 34 1.86 3.14 -1.24
CA GLU A 34 1.25 4.47 -1.16
C GLU A 34 0.78 4.98 -2.53
N SER A 35 1.59 4.75 -3.58
CA SER A 35 1.23 5.11 -4.95
C SER A 35 -0.03 4.38 -5.42
N GLU A 36 -0.19 3.13 -5.03
CA GLU A 36 -1.38 2.33 -5.36
C GLU A 36 -2.63 2.79 -4.58
N LEU A 37 -2.48 3.16 -3.30
CA LEU A 37 -3.56 3.74 -2.50
C LEU A 37 -4.07 5.06 -3.10
N VAL A 38 -3.14 5.93 -3.52
CA VAL A 38 -3.48 7.19 -4.23
C VAL A 38 -4.17 6.89 -5.57
N ARG A 39 -3.69 5.90 -6.34
CA ARG A 39 -4.32 5.49 -7.60
C ARG A 39 -5.77 5.06 -7.44
N ARG A 40 -6.13 4.50 -6.28
CA ARG A 40 -7.48 4.03 -5.95
C ARG A 40 -8.35 5.07 -5.24
N ASP A 41 -7.83 6.29 -5.06
CA ASP A 41 -8.50 7.36 -4.30
C ASP A 41 -8.84 6.96 -2.85
N ILE A 42 -8.02 6.08 -2.25
CA ILE A 42 -8.16 5.66 -0.86
C ILE A 42 -7.45 6.67 0.00
N ASN A 43 -8.21 7.49 0.71
CA ASN A 43 -7.67 8.49 1.60
C ASN A 43 -7.10 7.82 2.85
N THR A 44 -5.77 7.73 2.96
CA THR A 44 -5.07 7.16 4.13
C THR A 44 -4.97 8.13 5.30
N ASN A 45 -5.85 9.14 5.37
CA ASN A 45 -5.83 10.10 6.46
C ASN A 45 -6.04 9.37 7.80
N PRO A 46 -5.23 9.69 8.82
CA PRO A 46 -5.19 8.97 10.10
C PRO A 46 -6.51 9.04 10.88
#